data_AF-A0A0M3U8H0-F1
#
_entry.id   AF-A0A0M3U8H0-F1
#
_cell.length_a   1.000
_cell.length_b   1.000
_cell.length_c   1.000
_cell.angle_alpha   90.00
_cell.angle_beta   90.00
_cell.angle_gamma   90.00
#
_symmetry.space_group_name_H-M   'P 1'
#
loop_
_entity.id
_entity.type
_entity.pdbx_description
1 polymer ?
#
loop_
_entity_poly.entity_id
_entity_poly.type
_entity_poly.pdbx_seq_one_letter_code
_entity_poly.pdbx_strand_id
1 'polypeptide(L)'
;MVRRVTTVSEEAGDLVRRVTTVSQNAEGIVEQVSVVTGNASGLLARVDTVTGEAGGLIRTVGEISERAGGLIGQVETVTTDATGVVTAAKAVSDRAGEVVGQAAGASEQAGELLDLYGPLARRAAPLAQRFVDELSEEEVRAAIRLVDQLPKFTEHMEEDIMPILTTLDRVGPDVHELLDVLKEVRQAIIGIPGFKLLSRRGSEKDES
;
A
#
# COMPACT_ATOMS: atom_id res chain seq x y z
N MET A 1 31.61 -87.88 -109.50
CA MET A 1 32.23 -87.81 -108.15
C MET A 1 32.85 -86.43 -107.91
N VAL A 2 33.87 -86.02 -108.68
CA VAL A 2 34.64 -84.77 -108.48
C VAL A 2 33.77 -83.51 -108.39
N ARG A 3 32.84 -83.27 -109.33
CA ARG A 3 31.98 -82.07 -109.33
C ARG A 3 31.12 -81.92 -108.06
N ARG A 4 30.60 -83.02 -107.51
CA ARG A 4 29.82 -83.01 -106.25
C ARG A 4 30.70 -82.74 -105.05
N VAL A 5 31.95 -83.24 -105.05
CA VAL A 5 32.93 -82.96 -104.00
C VAL A 5 33.32 -81.47 -104.02
N THR A 6 33.49 -80.89 -105.22
CA THR A 6 33.77 -79.45 -105.37
C THR A 6 32.63 -78.59 -104.79
N THR A 7 31.37 -78.85 -105.17
CA THR A 7 30.21 -78.10 -104.65
C THR A 7 30.06 -78.25 -103.13
N VAL A 8 30.20 -79.46 -102.59
CA VAL A 8 30.14 -79.69 -101.13
C VAL A 8 31.28 -78.95 -100.41
N SER A 9 32.46 -78.88 -101.02
CA SER A 9 33.60 -78.16 -100.44
C SER A 9 33.41 -76.64 -100.46
N GLU A 10 32.77 -76.10 -101.50
CA GLU A 10 32.39 -74.69 -101.60
C GLU A 10 31.32 -74.35 -100.55
N GLU A 11 30.24 -75.14 -100.46
CA GLU A 11 29.19 -74.98 -99.44
C GLU A 11 29.74 -75.10 -98.00
N ALA A 12 30.68 -76.03 -97.77
CA ALA A 12 31.37 -76.16 -96.49
C ALA A 12 32.23 -74.92 -96.18
N GLY A 13 32.96 -74.39 -97.18
CA GLY A 13 33.71 -73.15 -97.04
C GLY A 13 32.83 -71.94 -96.71
N ASP A 14 31.66 -71.86 -97.33
CA ASP A 14 30.65 -70.82 -97.07
C ASP A 14 30.06 -70.92 -95.66
N LEU A 15 29.74 -72.15 -95.22
CA LEU A 15 29.28 -72.40 -93.87
C LEU A 15 30.33 -72.01 -92.82
N VAL A 16 31.60 -72.40 -93.03
CA VAL A 16 32.71 -72.04 -92.14
C VAL A 16 32.84 -70.52 -92.04
N ARG A 17 32.79 -69.79 -93.17
CA ARG A 17 32.82 -68.31 -93.16
C ARG A 17 31.68 -67.71 -92.36
N ARG A 18 30.45 -68.21 -92.55
CA ARG A 18 29.27 -67.77 -91.79
C ARG A 18 29.40 -68.06 -90.29
N VAL A 19 29.89 -69.24 -89.93
CA VAL A 19 30.15 -69.62 -88.53
C VAL A 19 31.19 -68.67 -87.92
N THR A 20 32.30 -68.39 -88.61
CA THR A 20 33.30 -67.43 -88.14
C THR A 20 32.70 -66.04 -87.90
N THR A 21 31.89 -65.52 -88.83
CA THR A 21 31.20 -64.23 -88.65
C THR A 21 30.23 -64.26 -87.46
N VAL A 22 29.46 -65.34 -87.29
CA VAL A 22 28.56 -65.50 -86.14
C VAL A 22 29.34 -65.54 -84.83
N SER A 23 30.47 -66.26 -84.78
CA SER A 23 31.35 -66.30 -83.60
C SER A 23 31.91 -64.93 -83.25
N GLN A 24 32.42 -64.18 -84.24
CA GLN A 24 32.91 -62.81 -84.03
C GLN A 24 31.82 -61.87 -83.52
N ASN A 25 30.61 -61.97 -84.06
CA ASN A 25 29.46 -61.19 -83.58
C ASN A 25 29.06 -61.60 -82.16
N ALA A 26 29.10 -62.90 -81.84
CA ALA A 26 28.80 -63.40 -80.51
C ALA A 26 29.83 -62.89 -79.48
N GLU A 27 31.12 -62.89 -79.82
CA GLU A 27 32.18 -62.29 -78.99
C GLU A 27 31.92 -60.79 -78.74
N GLY A 28 31.57 -60.03 -79.78
CA GLY A 28 31.24 -58.61 -79.65
C GLY A 28 29.99 -58.34 -78.80
N ILE A 29 28.98 -59.22 -78.85
CA ILE A 29 27.80 -59.14 -77.97
C ILE A 29 28.19 -59.41 -76.52
N VAL A 30 29.03 -60.42 -76.26
CA VAL A 30 29.50 -60.74 -74.89
C VAL A 30 30.30 -59.58 -74.29
N GLU A 31 31.14 -58.93 -75.08
CA GLU A 31 31.86 -57.72 -74.65
C GLU A 31 30.90 -56.59 -74.29
N GLN A 32 29.93 -56.30 -75.16
CA GLN A 32 28.90 -55.28 -74.90
C GLN A 32 28.08 -55.58 -73.65
N VAL A 33 27.65 -56.84 -73.47
CA VAL A 33 26.92 -57.28 -72.27
C VAL A 33 27.77 -57.09 -71.01
N SER A 34 29.07 -57.35 -71.08
CA SER A 34 30.00 -57.15 -69.96
C SER A 34 30.10 -55.67 -69.57
N VAL A 35 30.22 -54.78 -70.56
CA VAL A 35 30.22 -53.31 -70.34
C VAL A 35 28.90 -52.84 -69.74
N VAL A 36 27.77 -53.28 -70.30
CA VAL A 36 26.42 -52.93 -69.78
C VAL A 36 26.26 -53.41 -68.33
N THR A 37 26.72 -54.61 -68.01
CA THR A 37 26.66 -55.17 -66.64
C THR A 37 27.54 -54.37 -65.67
N GLY A 38 28.73 -53.95 -66.10
CA GLY A 38 29.61 -53.07 -65.32
C GLY A 38 28.96 -51.71 -65.03
N ASN A 39 28.35 -51.09 -66.05
CA ASN A 39 27.63 -49.83 -65.90
C ASN A 39 26.42 -49.97 -64.98
N ALA A 40 25.64 -51.06 -65.10
CA ALA A 40 24.51 -51.34 -64.23
C ALA A 40 24.95 -51.47 -62.76
N SER A 41 26.04 -52.19 -62.49
CA SER A 41 26.64 -52.28 -61.15
C SER A 41 27.08 -50.92 -60.61
N GLY A 42 27.69 -50.08 -61.46
CA GLY A 42 28.07 -48.72 -61.08
C GLY A 42 26.89 -47.80 -60.77
N LEU A 43 25.77 -47.94 -61.51
CA LEU A 43 24.54 -47.20 -61.23
C LEU A 43 23.90 -47.65 -59.92
N LEU A 44 23.88 -48.96 -59.63
CA LEU A 44 23.37 -49.49 -58.35
C LEU A 44 24.16 -48.93 -57.17
N ALA A 45 25.50 -48.91 -57.25
CA ALA A 45 26.33 -48.32 -56.20
C ALA A 45 26.04 -46.83 -55.98
N ARG A 46 25.76 -46.06 -57.05
CA ARG A 46 25.36 -44.65 -56.93
C ARG A 46 23.98 -44.49 -56.28
N VAL A 47 23.03 -45.37 -56.63
CA VAL A 47 21.69 -45.38 -56.02
C VAL A 47 21.77 -45.68 -54.52
N ASP A 48 22.62 -46.62 -54.11
CA ASP A 48 22.83 -46.94 -52.69
C ASP A 48 23.40 -45.73 -51.93
N THR A 49 24.40 -45.04 -52.49
CA THR A 49 24.94 -43.80 -51.89
C THR A 49 23.88 -42.72 -51.76
N VAL A 50 23.13 -42.43 -52.82
CA VAL A 50 22.07 -41.40 -52.80
C VAL A 50 20.98 -41.76 -51.79
N THR A 51 20.63 -43.04 -51.67
CA THR A 51 19.65 -43.53 -50.70
C THR A 51 20.15 -43.33 -49.27
N GLY A 52 21.44 -43.60 -49.02
CA GLY A 52 22.08 -43.36 -47.73
C GLY A 52 22.12 -41.88 -47.35
N GLU A 53 22.48 -41.00 -48.29
CA GLU A 53 22.48 -39.55 -48.11
C GLU A 53 21.07 -39.01 -47.85
N ALA A 54 20.07 -39.48 -48.60
CA ALA A 54 18.67 -39.13 -48.38
C ALA A 54 18.19 -39.53 -46.99
N GLY A 55 18.54 -40.74 -46.54
CA GLY A 55 18.27 -41.19 -45.16
C GLY A 55 18.95 -40.32 -44.10
N GLY A 56 20.17 -39.84 -44.39
CA GLY A 56 20.86 -38.87 -43.54
C GLY A 56 20.15 -37.52 -43.44
N LEU A 57 19.72 -36.98 -44.57
CA LEU A 57 18.99 -35.72 -44.63
C LEU A 57 17.66 -35.79 -43.88
N ILE A 58 16.90 -36.88 -44.05
CA ILE A 58 15.62 -37.09 -43.34
C ILE A 58 15.83 -37.06 -41.83
N ARG A 59 16.88 -37.71 -41.31
CA ARG A 59 17.20 -37.67 -39.87
C ARG A 59 17.52 -36.25 -39.39
N THR A 60 18.37 -35.53 -40.13
CA THR A 60 18.71 -34.14 -39.79
C THR A 60 17.48 -33.23 -39.78
N VAL A 61 16.59 -33.38 -40.77
CA VAL A 61 15.32 -32.64 -40.81
C VAL A 61 14.45 -32.98 -39.59
N GLY A 62 14.36 -34.26 -39.22
CA GLY A 62 13.66 -34.69 -38.00
C GLY A 62 14.19 -34.01 -36.74
N GLU A 63 15.51 -34.01 -36.52
CA GLU A 63 16.12 -33.33 -35.37
C GLU A 63 15.88 -31.81 -35.37
N ILE A 64 15.92 -31.17 -36.55
CA ILE A 64 15.63 -29.73 -36.68
C ILE A 64 14.17 -29.47 -36.31
N SER A 65 13.23 -30.30 -36.78
CA SER A 65 11.81 -30.17 -36.43
C SER A 65 11.56 -30.33 -34.93
N GLU A 66 12.22 -31.28 -34.27
CA GLU A 66 12.13 -31.44 -32.81
C GLU A 66 12.67 -30.22 -32.05
N ARG A 67 13.85 -29.71 -32.45
CA ARG A 67 14.44 -28.49 -31.86
C ARG A 67 13.53 -27.27 -32.08
N ALA A 68 12.95 -27.13 -33.27
CA ALA A 68 12.00 -26.07 -33.57
C ALA A 68 10.74 -26.16 -32.69
N GLY A 69 10.19 -27.36 -32.49
CA GLY A 69 9.08 -27.60 -31.56
C GLY A 69 9.44 -27.19 -30.12
N GLY A 70 10.64 -27.54 -29.65
CA GLY A 70 11.13 -27.12 -28.34
C GLY A 70 11.26 -25.60 -28.19
N LEU A 71 11.77 -24.91 -29.22
CA LEU A 71 11.88 -23.45 -29.24
C LEU A 71 10.50 -22.77 -29.21
N ILE A 72 9.51 -23.31 -29.95
CA ILE A 72 8.14 -22.80 -29.92
C ILE A 72 7.57 -22.88 -28.50
N GLY A 73 7.71 -24.02 -27.82
CA GLY A 73 7.24 -24.16 -26.44
C GLY A 73 7.94 -23.22 -25.45
N GLN A 74 9.23 -22.94 -25.64
CA GLN A 74 9.95 -21.93 -24.85
C GLN A 74 9.40 -20.52 -25.10
N VAL A 75 9.13 -20.16 -26.36
CA VAL A 75 8.53 -18.87 -26.72
C VAL A 75 7.14 -18.71 -26.13
N GLU A 76 6.32 -19.75 -26.13
CA GLU A 76 4.98 -19.74 -25.49
C GLU A 76 5.07 -19.50 -23.98
N THR A 77 6.04 -20.15 -23.32
CA THR A 77 6.30 -19.96 -21.88
C THR A 77 6.72 -18.52 -21.60
N VAL A 78 7.70 -18.00 -22.33
CA VAL A 78 8.18 -16.61 -22.18
C VAL A 78 7.06 -15.60 -22.44
N THR A 79 6.20 -15.85 -23.43
CA THR A 79 5.07 -14.98 -23.74
C THR A 79 4.04 -14.96 -22.61
N THR A 80 3.78 -16.12 -22.00
CA THR A 80 2.88 -16.25 -20.84
C THR A 80 3.44 -15.49 -19.64
N ASP A 81 4.72 -15.69 -19.33
CA ASP A 81 5.40 -15.01 -18.22
C ASP A 81 5.40 -13.48 -18.42
N ALA A 82 5.70 -13.01 -19.65
CA ALA A 82 5.66 -11.58 -19.98
C ALA A 82 4.27 -10.99 -19.76
N THR A 83 3.21 -11.71 -20.13
CA THR A 83 1.81 -11.29 -19.87
C THR A 83 1.53 -11.21 -18.37
N GLY A 84 2.05 -12.16 -17.59
CA GLY A 84 1.99 -12.14 -16.12
C GLY A 84 2.67 -10.90 -15.53
N VAL A 85 3.88 -10.59 -15.98
CA VAL A 85 4.64 -9.40 -15.54
C VAL A 85 3.89 -8.11 -15.85
N VAL A 86 3.33 -7.97 -17.06
CA VAL A 86 2.54 -6.78 -17.44
C VAL A 86 1.31 -6.63 -16.54
N THR A 87 0.63 -7.74 -16.24
CA THR A 87 -0.54 -7.73 -15.34
C THR A 87 -0.15 -7.30 -13.93
N ALA A 88 0.94 -7.82 -13.38
CA ALA A 88 1.45 -7.44 -12.07
C ALA A 88 1.87 -5.95 -12.03
N ALA A 89 2.56 -5.47 -13.07
CA ALA A 89 2.97 -4.07 -13.17
C ALA A 89 1.78 -3.11 -13.20
N LYS A 90 0.69 -3.51 -13.88
CA LYS A 90 -0.56 -2.75 -13.87
C LYS A 90 -1.17 -2.69 -12.47
N ALA A 91 -1.27 -3.82 -11.77
CA ALA A 91 -1.79 -3.85 -10.40
C ALA A 91 -0.98 -2.98 -9.42
N VAL A 92 0.35 -2.96 -9.55
CA VAL A 92 1.23 -2.06 -8.78
C VAL A 92 0.95 -0.59 -9.11
N SER A 93 0.81 -0.26 -10.39
CA SER A 93 0.51 1.10 -10.83
C SER A 93 -0.85 1.58 -10.31
N ASP A 94 -1.87 0.73 -10.36
CA ASP A 94 -3.21 1.03 -9.85
C ASP A 94 -3.15 1.31 -8.32
N ARG A 95 -2.45 0.45 -7.56
CA ARG A 95 -2.28 0.63 -6.11
C ARG A 95 -1.48 1.89 -5.76
N ALA A 96 -0.45 2.21 -6.54
CA ALA A 96 0.27 3.47 -6.38
C ALA A 96 -0.65 4.68 -6.63
N GLY A 97 -1.53 4.60 -7.63
CA GLY A 97 -2.55 5.61 -7.89
C GLY A 97 -3.49 5.80 -6.70
N GLU A 98 -3.97 4.71 -6.09
CA GLU A 98 -4.80 4.76 -4.87
C GLU A 98 -4.08 5.43 -3.71
N VAL A 99 -2.82 5.07 -3.44
CA VAL A 99 -2.02 5.67 -2.36
C VAL A 99 -1.81 7.17 -2.58
N VAL A 100 -1.50 7.58 -3.81
CA VAL A 100 -1.35 9.00 -4.16
C VAL A 100 -2.69 9.74 -3.96
N GLY A 101 -3.81 9.14 -4.36
CA GLY A 101 -5.14 9.70 -4.14
C GLY A 101 -5.46 9.87 -2.64
N GLN A 102 -5.15 8.87 -1.83
CA GLN A 102 -5.34 8.94 -0.37
C GLN A 102 -4.45 10.02 0.27
N ALA A 103 -3.19 10.12 -0.15
CA ALA A 103 -2.28 11.14 0.35
C ALA A 103 -2.73 12.56 -0.04
N ALA A 104 -3.26 12.74 -1.25
CA ALA A 104 -3.84 14.00 -1.70
C ALA A 104 -5.04 14.40 -0.83
N GLY A 105 -5.99 13.48 -0.62
CA GLY A 105 -7.15 13.73 0.25
C GLY A 105 -6.78 14.02 1.71
N ALA A 106 -5.78 13.32 2.26
CA ALA A 106 -5.28 13.60 3.61
C ALA A 106 -4.62 14.99 3.69
N SER A 107 -3.89 15.40 2.64
CA SER A 107 -3.26 16.72 2.57
C SER A 107 -4.29 17.84 2.46
N GLU A 108 -5.36 17.62 1.69
CA GLU A 108 -6.49 18.54 1.58
C GLU A 108 -7.18 18.73 2.94
N GLN A 109 -7.53 17.63 3.62
CA GLN A 109 -8.11 17.68 4.97
C GLN A 109 -7.20 18.37 5.99
N ALA A 110 -5.90 18.07 5.95
CA ALA A 110 -4.93 18.76 6.81
C ALA A 110 -4.90 20.27 6.51
N GLY A 111 -4.96 20.66 5.23
CA GLY A 111 -5.09 22.05 4.81
C GLY A 111 -6.35 22.71 5.37
N GLU A 112 -7.51 22.08 5.24
CA GLU A 112 -8.78 22.58 5.80
C GLU A 112 -8.71 22.77 7.32
N LEU A 113 -8.11 21.81 8.05
CA LEU A 113 -7.91 21.92 9.49
C LEU A 113 -6.95 23.05 9.85
N LEU A 114 -5.86 23.23 9.09
CA LEU A 114 -4.90 24.32 9.31
C LEU A 114 -5.53 25.69 9.01
N ASP A 115 -6.40 25.79 8.02
CA ASP A 115 -7.14 27.02 7.71
C ASP A 115 -8.16 27.35 8.81
N LEU A 116 -8.83 26.33 9.36
CA LEU A 116 -9.78 26.49 10.45
C LEU A 116 -9.10 26.88 11.77
N TYR A 117 -8.06 26.15 12.18
CA TYR A 117 -7.45 26.30 13.50
C TYR A 117 -6.23 27.23 13.51
N GLY A 118 -5.58 27.45 12.37
CA GLY A 118 -4.40 28.30 12.26
C GLY A 118 -4.59 29.71 12.82
N PRO A 119 -5.70 30.42 12.52
CA PRO A 119 -5.97 31.74 13.10
C PRO A 119 -6.15 31.69 14.63
N LEU A 120 -6.79 30.66 15.16
CA LEU A 120 -6.99 30.48 16.60
C LEU A 120 -5.65 30.21 17.30
N ALA A 121 -4.83 29.31 16.76
CA ALA A 121 -3.52 28.99 17.29
C ALA A 121 -2.60 30.22 17.32
N ARG A 122 -2.59 31.03 16.25
CA ARG A 122 -1.81 32.28 16.21
C ARG A 122 -2.25 33.29 17.27
N ARG A 123 -3.55 33.37 17.58
CA ARG A 123 -4.08 34.24 18.65
C ARG A 123 -3.79 33.68 20.04
N ALA A 124 -3.86 32.37 20.22
CA ALA A 124 -3.65 31.70 21.51
C ALA A 124 -2.16 31.58 21.89
N ALA A 125 -1.26 31.45 20.91
CA ALA A 125 0.18 31.29 21.13
C ALA A 125 0.81 32.30 22.11
N PRO A 126 0.62 33.62 21.97
CA PRO A 126 1.19 34.57 22.92
C PRO A 126 0.59 34.47 24.34
N LEU A 127 -0.68 34.07 24.47
CA LEU A 127 -1.31 33.85 25.78
C LEU A 127 -0.74 32.60 26.46
N ALA A 128 -0.56 31.52 25.69
CA ALA A 128 0.07 30.30 26.19
C ALA A 128 1.54 30.53 26.58
N GLN A 129 2.28 31.31 25.79
CA GLN A 129 3.65 31.72 26.15
C GLN A 129 3.69 32.48 27.47
N ARG A 130 2.86 33.51 27.64
CA ARG A 130 2.78 34.23 28.91
C ARG A 130 2.44 33.31 30.08
N PHE A 131 1.53 32.37 29.89
CA PHE A 131 1.16 31.41 30.93
C PHE A 131 2.34 30.51 31.33
N VAL A 132 3.12 30.03 30.36
CA VAL A 132 4.32 29.20 30.60
C VAL A 132 5.47 30.01 31.24
N ASP A 133 5.64 31.26 30.82
CA ASP A 133 6.72 32.13 31.29
C ASP A 133 6.44 32.73 32.68
N GLU A 134 5.17 33.02 32.99
CA GLU A 134 4.76 33.72 34.23
C GLU A 134 4.34 32.77 35.36
N LEU A 135 3.90 31.53 35.07
CA LEU A 135 3.40 30.61 36.10
C LEU A 135 4.31 29.40 36.28
N SER A 136 4.72 29.17 37.53
CA SER A 136 5.34 27.91 37.94
C SER A 136 4.31 26.77 37.99
N GLU A 137 4.78 25.52 37.97
CA GLU A 137 3.93 24.34 38.02
C GLU A 137 2.98 24.33 39.25
N GLU A 138 3.47 24.81 40.39
CA GLU A 138 2.68 24.93 41.62
C GLU A 138 1.56 25.96 41.50
N GLU A 139 1.81 27.08 40.82
CA GLU A 139 0.83 28.13 40.58
C GLU A 139 -0.21 27.68 39.55
N VAL A 140 0.18 26.93 38.52
CA VAL A 140 -0.76 26.31 37.58
C VAL A 140 -1.68 25.32 38.31
N ARG A 141 -1.13 24.47 39.18
CA ARG A 141 -1.94 23.55 40.01
C ARG A 141 -2.86 24.31 40.97
N ALA A 142 -2.40 25.43 41.53
CA ALA A 142 -3.23 26.28 42.37
C ALA A 142 -4.36 26.94 41.57
N ALA A 143 -4.09 27.43 40.36
CA ALA A 143 -5.10 28.00 39.47
C ALA A 143 -6.17 26.97 39.07
N ILE A 144 -5.77 25.73 38.76
CA ILE A 144 -6.72 24.63 38.49
C ILE A 144 -7.63 24.39 39.70
N ARG A 145 -7.05 24.27 40.91
CA ARG A 145 -7.84 24.09 42.15
C ARG A 145 -8.80 25.25 42.40
N LEU A 146 -8.40 26.48 42.07
CA LEU A 146 -9.25 27.65 42.20
C LEU A 146 -10.44 27.57 41.22
N VAL A 147 -10.20 27.21 39.96
CA VAL A 147 -11.25 27.04 38.94
C VAL A 147 -12.23 25.92 39.32
N ASP A 148 -11.74 24.81 39.86
CA ASP A 148 -12.59 23.71 40.35
C ASP A 148 -13.47 24.12 41.54
N GLN A 149 -13.06 25.14 42.30
CA GLN A 149 -13.80 25.67 43.45
C GLN A 149 -14.79 26.77 43.06
N LEU A 150 -14.65 27.42 41.90
CA LEU A 150 -15.55 28.49 41.46
C LEU A 150 -17.03 28.06 41.45
N PRO A 151 -17.42 26.88 40.93
CA PRO A 151 -18.84 26.48 40.93
C PRO A 151 -19.43 26.38 42.34
N LYS A 152 -18.69 25.76 43.27
CA LYS A 152 -19.11 25.61 44.68
C LYS A 152 -19.15 26.94 45.42
N PHE A 153 -18.23 27.83 45.09
CA PHE A 153 -18.21 29.18 45.63
C PHE A 153 -19.43 29.98 45.14
N THR A 154 -19.77 29.91 43.85
CA THR A 154 -20.97 30.53 43.30
C THR A 154 -22.24 30.00 43.95
N GLU A 155 -22.35 28.68 44.12
CA GLU A 155 -23.49 28.03 44.80
C GLU A 155 -23.66 28.55 46.24
N HIS A 156 -22.61 28.55 47.05
CA HIS A 156 -22.66 29.10 48.41
C HIS A 156 -22.93 30.62 48.45
N MET A 157 -22.44 31.38 47.47
CA MET A 157 -22.74 32.81 47.39
C MET A 157 -24.23 33.07 47.10
N GLU A 158 -24.83 32.30 46.20
CA GLU A 158 -26.24 32.44 45.82
C GLU A 158 -27.19 31.90 46.89
N GLU A 159 -26.89 30.73 47.45
CA GLU A 159 -27.80 30.02 48.36
C GLU A 159 -27.68 30.49 49.81
N ASP A 160 -26.47 30.77 50.29
CA ASP A 160 -26.24 31.01 51.71
C ASP A 160 -26.00 32.50 52.01
N ILE A 161 -25.18 33.18 51.21
CA ILE A 161 -24.68 34.53 51.52
C ILE A 161 -25.65 35.62 51.05
N MET A 162 -26.13 35.56 49.80
CA MET A 162 -27.02 36.57 49.22
C MET A 162 -28.31 36.80 50.03
N PRO A 163 -29.00 35.77 50.54
CA PRO A 163 -30.17 35.96 51.40
C PRO A 163 -29.84 36.70 52.70
N ILE A 164 -28.69 36.43 53.31
CA ILE A 164 -28.24 37.09 54.54
C ILE A 164 -27.95 38.57 54.27
N LEU A 165 -27.25 38.90 53.18
CA LEU A 165 -27.00 40.29 52.79
C LEU A 165 -28.31 41.05 52.50
N THR A 166 -29.30 40.37 51.93
CA THR A 166 -30.66 40.92 51.72
C THR A 166 -31.35 41.20 53.07
N THR A 167 -31.17 40.33 54.07
CA THR A 167 -31.69 40.60 55.42
C THR A 167 -30.91 41.67 56.17
N LEU A 168 -29.60 41.81 55.93
CA LEU A 168 -28.74 42.80 56.57
C LEU A 168 -29.01 44.23 56.10
N ASP A 169 -29.45 44.41 54.84
CA ASP A 169 -30.01 45.67 54.35
C ASP A 169 -31.22 46.14 55.21
N ARG A 170 -31.95 45.19 55.79
CA ARG A 170 -33.06 45.42 56.73
C ARG A 170 -32.62 45.67 58.19
N VAL A 171 -31.41 45.27 58.57
CA VAL A 171 -30.90 45.45 59.95
C VAL A 171 -30.44 46.90 60.21
N GLY A 172 -30.09 47.66 59.16
CA GLY A 172 -29.76 49.08 59.27
C GLY A 172 -30.85 49.93 59.95
N PRO A 173 -32.12 49.83 59.50
CA PRO A 173 -33.28 50.42 60.19
C PRO A 173 -33.45 49.91 61.63
N ASP A 174 -33.43 48.59 61.84
CA ASP A 174 -33.76 47.96 63.13
C ASP A 174 -32.75 48.30 64.24
N VAL A 175 -31.46 48.44 63.90
CA VAL A 175 -30.44 48.91 64.86
C VAL A 175 -30.65 50.37 65.23
N HIS A 176 -31.14 51.20 64.31
CA HIS A 176 -31.47 52.59 64.60
C HIS A 176 -32.68 52.69 65.55
N GLU A 177 -33.71 51.86 65.35
CA GLU A 177 -34.86 51.77 66.26
C GLU A 177 -34.44 51.30 67.67
N LEU A 178 -33.54 50.31 67.77
CA LEU A 178 -33.03 49.84 69.08
C LEU A 178 -32.19 50.91 69.80
N LEU A 179 -31.46 51.76 69.07
CA LEU A 179 -30.74 52.89 69.66
C LEU A 179 -31.69 53.98 70.18
N ASP A 180 -32.82 54.21 69.51
CA ASP A 180 -33.84 55.14 69.99
C ASP A 180 -34.58 54.59 71.23
N VAL A 181 -34.91 53.29 71.26
CA VAL A 181 -35.50 52.65 72.45
C VAL A 181 -34.53 52.65 73.64
N LEU A 182 -33.23 52.44 73.41
CA LEU A 182 -32.22 52.55 74.47
C LEU A 182 -32.07 53.99 75.00
N LYS A 183 -32.22 55.00 74.14
CA LYS A 183 -32.31 56.41 74.58
C LYS A 183 -33.54 56.62 75.46
N GLU A 184 -34.69 56.07 75.10
CA GLU A 184 -35.92 56.17 75.89
C GLU A 184 -35.81 55.47 77.26
N VAL A 185 -35.19 54.28 77.33
CA VAL A 185 -34.95 53.58 78.60
C VAL A 185 -33.94 54.33 79.48
N ARG A 186 -32.88 54.90 78.89
CA ARG A 186 -31.96 55.80 79.63
C ARG A 186 -32.71 56.99 80.20
N GLN A 187 -33.65 57.57 79.44
CA GLN A 187 -34.49 58.68 79.89
C GLN A 187 -35.44 58.26 81.02
N ALA A 188 -36.00 57.04 80.95
CA ALA A 188 -36.90 56.48 81.96
C ALA A 188 -36.17 56.14 83.28
N ILE A 189 -34.92 55.67 83.22
CA ILE A 189 -34.09 55.41 84.42
C ILE A 189 -33.72 56.70 85.15
N ILE A 190 -33.55 57.82 84.43
CA ILE A 190 -33.36 59.15 85.04
C ILE A 190 -34.68 59.68 85.65
N GLY A 191 -35.83 59.12 85.25
CA GLY A 191 -37.18 59.57 85.62
C GLY A 191 -37.84 58.89 86.82
N ILE A 192 -37.18 57.99 87.56
CA ILE A 192 -37.80 57.30 88.72
C ILE A 192 -37.79 58.21 89.98
N PRO A 193 -38.96 58.68 90.47
CA PRO A 193 -39.05 59.43 91.72
C PRO A 193 -39.07 58.44 92.89
N GLY A 194 -37.91 58.22 93.53
CA GLY A 194 -37.82 57.32 94.69
C GLY A 194 -36.44 57.21 95.35
N PHE A 195 -35.34 57.48 94.62
CA PHE A 195 -33.98 57.35 95.18
C PHE A 195 -33.43 58.59 95.91
N LYS A 196 -34.18 59.71 95.95
CA LYS A 196 -33.79 60.89 96.76
C LYS A 196 -33.92 60.71 98.29
N LEU A 197 -34.43 59.57 98.76
CA LEU A 197 -34.54 59.27 100.20
C LEU A 197 -33.38 58.46 100.78
N LEU A 198 -32.44 57.97 99.95
CA LEU A 198 -31.23 57.25 100.43
C LEU A 198 -29.92 58.04 100.26
N SER A 199 -29.90 59.14 99.50
CA SER A 199 -28.70 60.00 99.43
C SER A 199 -28.52 60.93 100.64
N ARG A 200 -29.53 61.07 101.52
CA ARG A 200 -29.48 61.99 102.68
C ARG A 200 -29.16 61.34 104.03
N ARG A 201 -28.82 60.04 104.08
CA ARG A 201 -28.25 59.38 105.28
C ARG A 201 -26.85 58.81 105.09
N GLY A 202 -26.25 59.00 103.90
CA GLY A 202 -24.88 58.60 103.61
C GLY A 202 -23.84 59.72 103.68
N SER A 203 -24.25 60.97 103.84
CA SER A 203 -23.33 62.13 103.84
C SER A 203 -23.02 62.69 105.24
N GLU A 204 -23.20 61.90 106.30
CA GLU A 204 -22.91 62.31 107.69
C GLU A 204 -21.95 61.34 108.43
N LYS A 205 -21.17 60.57 107.66
CA LYS A 205 -19.96 59.86 108.13
C LYS A 205 -18.90 59.89 107.03
N ASP A 206 -18.29 61.06 106.86
CA ASP A 206 -16.90 61.21 106.38
C ASP A 206 -16.41 62.65 106.67
N GLU A 207 -16.67 63.14 107.89
CA GLU A 207 -15.89 64.21 108.51
C GLU A 207 -15.51 63.77 109.93
N SER A 208 -14.43 62.97 110.01
CA SER A 208 -13.48 62.87 111.13
C SER A 208 -12.25 62.09 110.67
#